data_AF-A0A1G6NRR0-F1
#
_entry.id   AF-A0A1G6NRR0-F1
#
_cell.length_a   1.000
_cell.length_b   1.000
_cell.length_c   1.000
_cell.angle_alpha   90.00
_cell.angle_beta   90.00
_cell.angle_gamma   90.00
#
_symmetry.space_group_name_H-M   'P 1'
#
loop_
_entity.id
_entity.type
_entity.pdbx_description
1 polymer ?
#
loop_
_entity_poly.entity_id
_entity_poly.type
_entity_poly.pdbx_seq_one_letter_code
_entity_poly.pdbx_strand_id
1 'polypeptide(L)' 'MSKRDTRPIEVGDRFETRDARDGGKVVEVVEVKRNALGAIRYLIRTEVHPRNPSAVGRAVRVQESTLRGAYKRVSR' A
#
# COMPACT_ATOMS: atom_id res chain seq x y z
N MET A 1 8.25 -4.78 -19.93
CA MET A 1 8.36 -4.06 -18.64
C MET A 1 7.06 -3.30 -18.39
N SER A 2 6.31 -3.63 -17.32
CA SER A 2 5.10 -2.86 -16.97
C SER A 2 5.46 -1.42 -16.64
N LYS A 3 4.77 -0.46 -17.28
CA LYS A 3 4.87 0.97 -16.96
C LYS A 3 4.65 1.15 -15.46
N ARG A 4 5.59 1.79 -14.75
CA ARG A 4 5.41 2.12 -13.34
C ARG A 4 4.15 2.97 -13.23
N ASP A 5 3.21 2.57 -12.38
CA ASP A 5 2.03 3.38 -12.10
C ASP A 5 2.51 4.71 -11.52
N THR A 6 2.27 5.81 -12.23
CA THR A 6 2.66 7.18 -11.85
C THR A 6 1.49 7.99 -11.29
N ARG A 7 0.28 7.41 -11.23
CA ARG A 7 -0.89 8.12 -10.70
C ARG A 7 -0.66 8.52 -9.24
N PRO A 8 -1.26 9.63 -8.78
CA PRO A 8 -1.28 9.98 -7.35
C PRO A 8 -1.81 8.82 -6.52
N ILE A 9 -1.25 8.64 -5.32
CA ILE A 9 -1.75 7.66 -4.34
C ILE A 9 -2.68 8.40 -3.39
N GLU A 10 -3.90 7.92 -3.25
CA GLU A 10 -4.99 8.56 -2.52
C GLU A 10 -5.57 7.61 -1.47
N VAL A 11 -6.34 8.16 -0.52
CA VAL A 11 -7.12 7.35 0.42
C VAL A 11 -8.16 6.53 -0.35
N GLY A 12 -8.31 5.26 0.00
CA GLY A 12 -9.15 4.27 -0.69
C GLY A 12 -8.39 3.42 -1.73
N ASP A 13 -7.22 3.86 -2.20
CA ASP A 13 -6.43 3.04 -3.13
C ASP A 13 -6.05 1.70 -2.48
N ARG A 14 -6.27 0.61 -3.22
CA ARG A 14 -5.87 -0.74 -2.81
C ARG A 14 -4.65 -1.23 -3.57
N PHE A 15 -3.78 -1.91 -2.85
CA PHE A 15 -2.50 -2.40 -3.32
C PHE A 15 -2.32 -3.87 -2.96
N GLU A 16 -1.99 -4.69 -3.94
CA GLU A 16 -1.59 -6.08 -3.74
C GLU A 16 -0.07 -6.19 -3.73
N THR A 17 0.48 -6.99 -2.81
CA THR A 17 1.94 -7.21 -2.75
C THR A 17 2.45 -7.89 -4.02
N ARG A 18 3.68 -7.57 -4.42
CA ARG A 18 4.42 -8.29 -5.47
C ARG A 18 5.26 -9.44 -4.89
N ASP A 19 5.44 -9.50 -3.57
CA ASP A 19 6.20 -10.58 -2.93
C ASP A 19 5.40 -11.88 -2.98
N ALA A 20 5.93 -12.88 -3.69
CA ALA A 20 5.32 -14.20 -3.80
C ALA A 20 5.16 -14.90 -2.44
N ARG A 21 5.97 -14.54 -1.43
CA ARG A 21 5.85 -15.07 -0.06
C ARG A 21 4.59 -14.57 0.64
N ASP A 22 4.09 -13.41 0.25
CA ASP A 22 2.87 -12.80 0.77
C ASP A 22 1.74 -12.78 -0.28
N GLY A 23 1.83 -13.60 -1.33
CA GLY A 23 0.89 -13.59 -2.45
C GLY A 23 -0.59 -13.55 -2.01
N GLY A 24 -1.36 -12.64 -2.61
CA GLY A 24 -2.75 -12.37 -2.24
C GLY A 24 -2.92 -11.40 -1.06
N LYS A 25 -1.84 -10.84 -0.50
CA LYS A 25 -1.93 -9.77 0.50
C LYS A 25 -2.36 -8.46 -0.14
N VAL A 26 -3.45 -7.88 0.37
CA VAL A 26 -4.00 -6.60 -0.07
C VAL A 26 -3.99 -5.61 1.09
N VAL A 27 -3.55 -4.39 0.80
CA VAL A 27 -3.54 -3.26 1.74
C VAL A 27 -4.29 -2.08 1.12
N GLU A 28 -5.02 -1.35 1.95
CA GLU A 28 -5.76 -0.13 1.60
C GLU A 28 -5.04 1.08 2.17
N VAL A 29 -4.92 2.15 1.40
CA VAL A 29 -4.46 3.45 1.91
C VAL A 29 -5.59 4.12 2.69
N VAL A 30 -5.40 4.30 3.99
CA VAL A 30 -6.42 4.89 4.88
C VAL A 30 -6.08 6.33 5.29
N GLU A 31 -4.83 6.77 5.09
CA GLU A 31 -4.42 8.15 5.35
C GLU A 31 -3.27 8.56 4.42
N VAL A 32 -3.32 9.81 3.93
CA VAL A 32 -2.22 10.47 3.22
C VAL A 32 -1.93 11.79 3.91
N LYS A 33 -0.73 11.94 4.50
CA LYS A 33 -0.31 13.18 5.18
C LYS A 33 0.95 13.74 4.57
N ARG A 34 0.94 15.03 4.27
CA ARG A 34 2.11 15.80 3.87
C ARG A 34 2.71 16.49 5.10
N ASN A 35 4.00 16.32 5.35
CA ASN A 35 4.69 17.02 6.43
C ASN A 35 5.17 18.42 6.00
N ALA A 36 5.68 19.21 6.94
CA ALA A 36 6.18 20.57 6.69
C ALA A 36 7.35 20.64 5.69
N LEU A 37 8.11 19.56 5.53
CA LEU A 37 9.20 19.43 4.56
C LEU A 37 8.69 19.00 3.17
N GLY A 38 7.38 18.89 2.99
CA GLY A 38 6.75 18.50 1.73
C GLY A 38 6.71 17.00 1.46
N ALA A 39 7.26 16.15 2.34
CA ALA A 39 7.26 14.70 2.19
C ALA A 39 5.90 14.09 2.54
N ILE A 40 5.45 13.14 1.72
CA ILE A 40 4.17 12.45 1.88
C ILE A 40 4.38 11.14 2.65
N ARG A 41 3.59 10.92 3.69
CA ARG A 41 3.49 9.67 4.45
C ARG A 41 2.13 9.04 4.22
N TYR A 42 2.13 7.73 4.08
CA TYR A 42 0.93 6.93 3.85
C TYR A 42 0.70 6.05 5.07
N LEU A 43 -0.55 5.97 5.53
CA LEU A 43 -0.98 4.93 6.45
C LEU A 43 -1.75 3.90 5.63
N ILE A 44 -1.30 2.65 5.70
CA ILE A 44 -1.98 1.53 5.06
C ILE A 44 -2.58 0.60 6.10
N ARG A 45 -3.74 0.05 5.79
CA ARG A 45 -4.41 -1.00 6.57
C ARG A 45 -4.40 -2.29 5.77
N THR A 46 -4.03 -3.39 6.41
CA THR A 46 -4.12 -4.70 5.76
C THR A 46 -5.59 -5.12 5.67
N GLU A 47 -6.09 -5.32 4.46
CA GLU A 47 -7.46 -5.85 4.24
C GLU A 47 -7.44 -7.37 4.12
N VAL A 48 -6.46 -7.93 3.42
CA VAL A 48 -6.35 -9.37 3.17
C VAL A 48 -4.91 -9.80 3.37
N HIS A 49 -4.70 -10.92 4.06
CA HIS A 49 -3.39 -11.54 4.21
C HIS A 49 -3.53 -13.06 4.43
N PRO A 50 -3.62 -13.87 3.35
CA PRO A 50 -4.00 -15.28 3.45
C PRO A 50 -3.07 -16.11 4.34
N ARG A 51 -1.78 -15.76 4.35
CA ARG A 51 -0.74 -16.43 5.14
C ARG A 51 -0.54 -15.86 6.55
N ASN A 52 -1.17 -14.73 6.88
CA ASN A 52 -1.11 -14.13 8.21
C ASN A 52 -2.43 -13.40 8.54
N PRO A 53 -3.53 -14.13 8.81
CA PRO A 53 -4.84 -13.52 9.06
C PRO A 53 -4.84 -12.54 10.23
N SER A 54 -4.00 -12.75 11.25
CA SER A 54 -3.88 -11.87 12.41
C SER A 54 -3.34 -10.47 12.08
N ALA A 55 -2.74 -10.28 10.90
CA ALA A 55 -2.31 -8.96 10.44
C ALA A 55 -3.45 -8.14 9.81
N VAL A 56 -4.59 -8.76 9.48
CA VAL A 56 -5.75 -8.05 8.92
C VAL A 56 -6.26 -7.00 9.92
N GLY A 57 -6.59 -5.81 9.43
CA GLY A 57 -6.97 -4.66 10.23
C GLY A 57 -5.78 -3.86 10.80
N ARG A 58 -4.56 -4.41 10.78
CA ARG A 58 -3.37 -3.69 11.27
C ARG A 58 -3.02 -2.54 10.34
N ALA A 59 -2.82 -1.36 10.94
CA ALA A 59 -2.37 -0.16 10.25
C ALA A 59 -0.85 0.06 10.42
N VAL A 60 -0.17 0.42 9.34
CA VAL A 60 1.28 0.66 9.32
C VAL A 60 1.60 1.89 8.45
N ARG A 61 2.57 2.69 8.88
CA ARG A 61 3.07 3.83 8.09
C ARG A 61 4.09 3.37 7.07
N VAL A 62 3.93 3.81 5.82
CA VAL A 62 4.83 3.47 4.71
C VAL A 62 5.18 4.70 3.88
N GLN A 63 6.29 4.59 3.15
CA GLN A 63 6.71 5.59 2.16
C GLN A 63 6.12 5.27 0.78
N GLU A 64 6.06 6.27 -0.09
CA GLU A 64 5.60 6.10 -1.47
C GLU A 64 6.43 5.06 -2.24
N SER A 65 7.76 5.07 -2.02
CA SER A 65 8.71 4.14 -2.64
C SER A 65 8.38 2.69 -2.31
N THR A 66 7.96 2.41 -1.07
CA THR A 66 7.51 1.08 -0.64
C THR A 66 6.26 0.66 -1.41
N LEU A 67 5.24 1.52 -1.48
CA LEU A 67 4.00 1.21 -2.20
C LEU A 67 4.24 0.96 -3.70
N ARG A 68 5.03 1.81 -4.36
CA ARG A 68 5.30 1.67 -5.80
C ARG A 68 6.27 0.54 -6.14
N GLY A 69 7.19 0.23 -5.23
CA GLY A 69 8.22 -0.79 -5.40
C GLY A 69 7.73 -2.19 -5.08
N ALA A 70 7.16 -2.38 -3.88
CA ALA A 70 6.77 -3.68 -3.35
C ALA A 70 5.32 -4.07 -3.65
N TYR A 71 4.48 -3.13 -4.06
CA TYR A 71 3.07 -3.40 -4.33
C TYR A 71 2.65 -2.99 -5.74
N LYS A 72 1.50 -3.51 -6.18
CA LYS A 72 0.82 -3.16 -7.43
C LYS A 72 -0.55 -2.62 -7.06
N ARG A 73 -0.92 -1.45 -7.59
CA ARG A 73 -2.27 -0.91 -7.40
C ARG A 73 -3.28 -1.81 -8.12
N VAL A 74 -4.34 -2.22 -7.42
CA VAL A 74 -5.38 -3.12 -7.95
C VAL A 74 -6.75 -2.47 -8.01
N SER A 75 -7.04 -1.47 -7.16
CA SER A 75 -8.25 -0.66 -7.27
C SER A 75 -8.05 0.74 -6.67
N ARG A 76 -9.08 1.58 -6.86
CA ARG A 76 -9.29 2.89 -6.24
C ARG A 76 -10.67 2.90 -5.62
#